data_AF-H5UR95-F1
#
_entry.id   AF-H5UR95-F1
#
_cell.length_a   1.000
_cell.length_b   1.000
_cell.length_c   1.000
_cell.angle_alpha   90.00
_cell.angle_beta   90.00
_cell.angle_gamma   90.00
#
_symmetry.space_group_name_H-M   'P 1'
#
loop_
_entity.id
_entity.type
_entity.pdbx_description
1 polymer ?
#
loop_
_entity_poly.entity_id
_entity_poly.type
_entity_poly.pdbx_seq_one_letter_code
_entity_poly.pdbx_strand_id
1 'polypeptide(L)'
;MSQPPALDSARSLLEDVASLLDHHPAQKDPKPGKPPGPGYGPLLRAGTALCYTAWEVYVEEALLESVSWLLDNRSPEDLPEALRTWVADQNGDPWAFVGDSWRAAVLGLVRSRLEGDAQGRFGFNTASVSGVEGLYNQVLGYSPLRAIRWQKKSNAAVRKDISTLVEVRGEIVHRGTTPGGLSLGGVRSWADFIRRLTEKFDAGLVEFRTGIPSGSKK
;
A
#
# COMPACT_ATOMS: atom_id res chain seq x y z
N MET A 1 -0.12 -21.92 -4.14
CA MET A 1 0.65 -21.00 -5.01
C MET A 1 1.11 -19.87 -4.11
N SER A 2 2.41 -19.61 -4.03
CA SER A 2 2.93 -18.47 -3.28
C SER A 2 2.42 -17.19 -3.94
N GLN A 3 1.84 -16.27 -3.16
CA GLN A 3 1.45 -14.95 -3.65
C GLN A 3 2.70 -14.23 -4.21
N PRO A 4 2.58 -13.45 -5.30
CA PRO A 4 3.68 -12.62 -5.77
C PRO A 4 4.08 -11.63 -4.66
N PRO A 5 5.38 -11.27 -4.55
CA PRO A 5 5.83 -10.27 -3.59
C PRO A 5 5.02 -8.98 -3.69
N ALA A 6 4.75 -8.33 -2.56
CA ALA A 6 3.89 -7.14 -2.52
C ALA A 6 4.36 -6.03 -3.48
N LEU A 7 5.68 -5.88 -3.59
CA LEU A 7 6.31 -4.93 -4.50
C LEU A 7 6.00 -5.23 -5.98
N ASP A 8 5.93 -6.50 -6.36
CA ASP A 8 5.66 -6.92 -7.74
C ASP A 8 4.18 -6.74 -8.08
N SER A 9 3.26 -7.01 -7.15
CA SER A 9 1.84 -6.68 -7.29
C SER A 9 1.62 -5.19 -7.54
N ALA A 10 2.30 -4.34 -6.77
CA ALA A 10 2.24 -2.88 -6.94
C ALA A 10 2.82 -2.44 -8.29
N ARG A 11 3.94 -3.03 -8.72
CA ARG A 11 4.57 -2.74 -10.03
C ARG A 11 3.65 -3.10 -11.18
N SER A 12 3.01 -4.27 -11.15
CA SER A 12 2.06 -4.69 -12.19
C SER A 12 0.92 -3.69 -12.34
N LEU A 13 0.35 -3.20 -11.23
CA LEU A 13 -0.71 -2.18 -11.28
C LEU A 13 -0.22 -0.84 -11.83
N LEU A 14 1.02 -0.45 -11.55
CA LEU A 14 1.62 0.76 -12.12
C LEU A 14 1.98 0.60 -13.60
N GLU A 15 2.31 -0.61 -14.05
CA GLU A 15 2.46 -0.93 -15.47
C GLU A 15 1.11 -0.85 -16.21
N ASP A 16 0.01 -1.27 -15.57
CA ASP A 16 -1.34 -1.07 -16.10
C ASP A 16 -1.68 0.42 -16.23
N VAL A 17 -1.28 1.25 -15.26
CA VAL A 17 -1.41 2.72 -15.37
C VAL A 17 -0.62 3.24 -16.58
N ALA A 18 0.63 2.82 -16.74
CA ALA A 18 1.45 3.26 -17.87
C ALA A 18 0.82 2.86 -19.21
N SER A 19 0.40 1.60 -19.33
CA SER A 19 -0.32 1.06 -20.49
C SER A 19 -1.60 1.85 -20.80
N LEU A 20 -2.41 2.13 -19.78
CA LEU A 20 -3.61 2.95 -19.93
C LEU A 20 -3.28 4.35 -20.46
N LEU A 21 -2.28 5.02 -19.90
CA LEU A 21 -1.90 6.38 -20.31
C LEU A 21 -1.29 6.41 -21.72
N ASP A 22 -0.56 5.38 -22.13
CA ASP A 22 0.14 5.33 -23.41
C ASP A 22 -0.73 4.81 -24.57
N HIS A 23 -1.84 4.14 -24.28
CA HIS A 23 -2.69 3.54 -25.30
C HIS A 23 -4.10 4.14 -25.38
N HIS A 24 -4.55 4.88 -24.37
CA HIS A 24 -5.89 5.46 -24.40
C HIS A 24 -6.03 6.51 -25.53
N PRO A 25 -7.16 6.57 -26.25
CA PRO A 25 -7.35 7.54 -27.35
C PRO A 25 -7.18 9.02 -26.95
N ALA A 26 -7.46 9.33 -25.68
CA ALA A 26 -7.32 10.67 -25.10
C ALA A 26 -5.93 10.96 -24.49
N GLN A 27 -4.90 10.17 -24.80
CA GLN A 27 -3.53 10.27 -24.25
C GLN A 27 -2.74 11.56 -24.57
N LYS A 28 -3.33 12.52 -25.29
CA LYS A 28 -2.67 13.78 -25.64
C LYS A 28 -3.17 14.89 -24.74
N ASP A 29 -2.25 15.61 -24.13
CA ASP A 29 -2.59 16.81 -23.37
C ASP A 29 -3.33 17.84 -24.26
N PRO A 30 -4.34 18.52 -23.72
CA PRO A 30 -5.02 19.59 -24.43
C PRO A 30 -4.03 20.73 -24.74
N LYS A 31 -4.16 21.30 -25.95
CA LYS A 31 -3.39 22.49 -26.31
C LYS A 31 -3.85 23.69 -25.46
N PRO A 32 -2.94 24.61 -25.10
CA PRO A 32 -3.32 25.83 -24.41
C PRO A 32 -4.50 26.54 -25.09
N GLY A 33 -5.49 26.97 -24.32
CA GLY A 33 -6.69 27.64 -24.81
C GLY A 33 -7.72 26.73 -25.51
N LYS A 34 -7.51 25.41 -25.58
CA LYS A 34 -8.51 24.46 -26.07
C LYS A 34 -9.08 23.62 -24.92
N PRO A 35 -10.41 23.39 -24.88
CA PRO A 35 -10.98 22.48 -23.89
C PRO A 35 -10.43 21.06 -24.08
N PRO A 36 -10.32 20.28 -22.99
CA PRO A 36 -9.95 18.87 -23.08
C PRO A 36 -10.89 18.10 -24.02
N GLY A 37 -10.32 17.22 -24.83
CA GLY A 37 -11.09 16.32 -25.69
C GLY A 37 -11.92 15.31 -24.88
N PRO A 38 -12.91 14.66 -25.52
CA PRO A 38 -13.69 13.61 -24.87
C PRO A 38 -12.76 12.50 -24.36
N GLY A 39 -13.08 11.94 -23.19
CA GLY A 39 -12.29 10.87 -22.57
C GLY A 39 -11.07 11.32 -21.78
N TYR A 40 -10.63 12.59 -21.86
CA TYR A 40 -9.47 13.08 -21.10
C TYR A 40 -9.70 13.04 -19.58
N GLY A 41 -10.78 13.65 -19.08
CA GLY A 41 -11.14 13.59 -17.67
C GLY A 41 -11.34 12.17 -17.12
N PRO A 42 -12.12 11.28 -17.79
CA PRO A 42 -12.18 9.85 -17.44
C PRO A 42 -10.81 9.16 -17.35
N LEU A 43 -9.92 9.39 -18.32
CA LEU A 43 -8.56 8.83 -18.32
C LEU A 43 -7.77 9.26 -17.08
N LEU A 44 -7.80 10.56 -16.75
CA LEU A 44 -7.09 11.07 -15.58
C LEU A 44 -7.61 10.49 -14.26
N ARG A 45 -8.94 10.34 -14.16
CA ARG A 45 -9.59 9.76 -12.98
C ARG A 45 -9.24 8.29 -12.82
N ALA A 46 -9.32 7.52 -13.89
CA ALA A 46 -8.98 6.10 -13.89
C ALA A 46 -7.51 5.89 -13.55
N GLY A 47 -6.59 6.62 -14.19
CA GLY A 47 -5.16 6.51 -13.89
C GLY A 47 -4.82 6.88 -12.45
N THR A 48 -5.41 7.95 -11.91
CA THR A 48 -5.20 8.33 -10.50
C THR A 48 -5.76 7.30 -9.53
N ALA A 49 -6.96 6.77 -9.81
CA ALA A 49 -7.57 5.73 -9.00
C ALA A 49 -6.70 4.46 -8.97
N LEU A 50 -6.18 4.02 -10.12
CA LEU A 50 -5.28 2.88 -10.23
C LEU A 50 -3.93 3.10 -9.51
N CYS A 51 -3.34 4.31 -9.58
CA CYS A 51 -2.16 4.64 -8.77
C CYS A 51 -2.41 4.46 -7.27
N TYR A 52 -3.60 4.86 -6.81
CA TYR A 52 -3.96 4.71 -5.41
C TYR A 52 -4.29 3.24 -5.06
N THR A 53 -4.92 2.48 -5.95
CA THR A 53 -5.10 1.04 -5.79
C THR A 53 -3.76 0.31 -5.66
N ALA A 54 -2.75 0.68 -6.45
CA ALA A 54 -1.40 0.12 -6.33
C ALA A 54 -0.80 0.36 -4.94
N TRP A 55 -1.07 1.51 -4.32
CA TRP A 55 -0.65 1.80 -2.95
C TRP A 55 -1.41 0.98 -1.91
N GLU A 56 -2.74 0.87 -2.04
CA GLU A 56 -3.56 0.05 -1.12
C GLU A 56 -3.13 -1.41 -1.15
N VAL A 57 -3.09 -2.02 -2.34
CA VAL A 57 -2.67 -3.41 -2.52
C VAL A 57 -1.28 -3.64 -1.97
N TYR A 58 -0.33 -2.73 -2.23
CA TYR A 58 1.01 -2.84 -1.67
C TYR A 58 0.99 -2.88 -0.13
N VAL A 59 0.26 -1.98 0.52
CA VAL A 59 0.21 -1.88 1.99
C VAL A 59 -0.33 -3.16 2.62
N GLU A 60 -1.36 -3.76 2.03
CA GLU A 60 -1.99 -4.98 2.54
C GLU A 60 -1.08 -6.20 2.34
N GLU A 61 -0.62 -6.40 1.10
CA GLU A 61 0.23 -7.52 0.74
C GLU A 61 1.58 -7.47 1.47
N ALA A 62 2.17 -6.29 1.63
CA ALA A 62 3.46 -6.14 2.30
C ALA A 62 3.39 -6.47 3.80
N LEU A 63 2.24 -6.23 4.43
CA LEU A 63 2.00 -6.63 5.82
C LEU A 63 1.90 -8.16 5.92
N LEU A 64 1.11 -8.79 5.04
CA LEU A 64 0.96 -10.25 5.00
C LEU A 64 2.30 -10.93 4.71
N GLU A 65 3.06 -10.44 3.73
CA GLU A 65 4.38 -10.93 3.39
C GLU A 65 5.33 -10.83 4.58
N SER A 66 5.34 -9.69 5.27
CA SER A 66 6.22 -9.47 6.43
C SER A 66 5.87 -10.36 7.61
N VAL A 67 4.57 -10.54 7.90
CA VAL A 67 4.13 -11.46 8.95
C VAL A 67 4.46 -12.89 8.56
N SER A 68 4.18 -13.33 7.32
CA SER A 68 4.53 -14.68 6.85
C SER A 68 6.02 -14.94 7.01
N TRP A 69 6.87 -13.99 6.60
CA TRP A 69 8.31 -14.11 6.74
C TRP A 69 8.72 -14.28 8.22
N LEU A 70 8.16 -13.48 9.13
CA LEU A 70 8.46 -13.59 10.56
C LEU A 70 8.07 -14.96 11.12
N LEU A 71 6.90 -15.47 10.76
CA LEU A 71 6.40 -16.78 11.21
C LEU A 71 7.26 -17.94 10.69
N ASP A 72 7.80 -17.82 9.48
CA ASP A 72 8.63 -18.84 8.85
C ASP A 72 10.10 -18.81 9.33
N ASN A 73 10.58 -17.65 9.80
CA ASN A 73 12.01 -17.42 10.09
C ASN A 73 12.34 -17.13 11.56
N ARG A 74 11.34 -17.00 12.44
CA ARG A 74 11.52 -16.71 13.87
C ARG A 74 10.80 -17.76 14.73
N SER A 75 11.32 -18.01 15.93
CA SER A 75 10.57 -18.73 16.94
C SER A 75 9.49 -17.83 17.55
N PRO A 76 8.42 -18.38 18.15
CA PRO A 76 7.34 -17.59 18.73
C PRO A 76 7.81 -16.50 19.69
N GLU A 77 8.79 -16.80 20.54
CA GLU A 77 9.37 -15.87 21.52
C GLU A 77 10.12 -14.69 20.90
N ASP A 78 10.67 -14.89 19.69
CA ASP A 78 11.40 -13.87 18.93
C ASP A 78 10.50 -13.00 18.05
N LEU A 79 9.19 -13.28 18.02
CA LEU A 79 8.23 -12.45 17.28
C LEU A 79 8.04 -11.08 17.95
N PRO A 80 7.77 -10.03 17.15
CA PRO A 80 7.46 -8.70 17.69
C PRO A 80 6.40 -8.78 18.79
N GLU A 81 6.64 -8.12 19.92
CA GLU A 81 5.72 -8.11 21.06
C GLU A 81 4.33 -7.64 20.64
N ALA A 82 4.26 -6.60 19.80
CA ALA A 82 3.00 -6.10 19.25
C ALA A 82 2.21 -7.18 18.49
N LEU A 83 2.88 -8.02 17.69
CA LEU A 83 2.22 -9.11 16.97
C LEU A 83 1.66 -10.15 17.93
N ARG A 84 2.45 -10.54 18.94
CA ARG A 84 2.04 -11.52 19.95
C ARG A 84 0.84 -11.03 20.76
N THR A 85 0.89 -9.79 21.24
CA THR A 85 -0.20 -9.16 21.98
C THR A 85 -1.44 -9.02 21.09
N TRP A 86 -1.27 -8.52 19.86
CA TRP A 86 -2.39 -8.37 18.94
C TRP A 86 -3.10 -9.69 18.66
N VAL A 87 -2.36 -10.78 18.42
CA VAL A 87 -2.92 -12.12 18.24
C VAL A 87 -3.67 -12.59 19.49
N ALA A 88 -3.09 -12.40 20.68
CA ALA A 88 -3.72 -12.80 21.94
C ALA A 88 -5.06 -12.07 22.17
N ASP A 89 -5.16 -10.82 21.74
CA ASP A 89 -6.38 -9.99 21.88
C ASP A 89 -7.51 -10.38 20.92
N GLN A 90 -7.26 -11.20 19.88
CA GLN A 90 -8.29 -11.54 18.88
C GLN A 90 -9.36 -12.52 19.40
N ASN A 91 -9.30 -12.97 20.66
CA ASN A 91 -10.27 -13.90 21.29
C ASN A 91 -10.62 -15.11 20.40
N GLY A 92 -9.59 -15.75 19.82
CA GLY A 92 -9.73 -16.89 18.93
C GLY A 92 -9.82 -18.24 19.65
N ASP A 93 -10.13 -19.29 18.90
CA ASP A 93 -10.09 -20.68 19.37
C ASP A 93 -8.65 -21.07 19.76
N PRO A 94 -8.37 -21.38 21.04
CA PRO A 94 -7.03 -21.78 21.48
C PRO A 94 -6.50 -23.02 20.75
N TRP A 95 -7.39 -23.90 20.28
CA TRP A 95 -7.00 -25.12 19.55
C TRP A 95 -6.40 -24.81 18.18
N ALA A 96 -6.72 -23.65 17.58
CA ALA A 96 -6.12 -23.21 16.33
C ALA A 96 -4.61 -22.93 16.44
N PHE A 97 -4.10 -22.76 17.67
CA PHE A 97 -2.70 -22.43 17.94
C PHE A 97 -1.85 -23.62 18.40
N VAL A 98 -2.38 -24.85 18.34
CA VAL A 98 -1.67 -26.04 18.81
C VAL A 98 -0.73 -26.61 17.74
N GLY A 99 0.47 -27.02 18.14
CA GLY A 99 1.44 -27.64 17.23
C GLY A 99 1.97 -26.64 16.22
N ASP A 100 1.85 -26.93 14.92
CA ASP A 100 2.32 -26.05 13.84
C ASP A 100 1.22 -25.19 13.20
N SER A 101 -0.05 -25.37 13.59
CA SER A 101 -1.18 -24.65 12.99
C SER A 101 -1.22 -23.17 13.34
N TRP A 102 -0.51 -22.75 14.40
CA TRP A 102 -0.50 -21.37 14.87
C TRP A 102 -0.05 -20.38 13.78
N ARG A 103 0.88 -20.75 12.88
CA ARG A 103 1.31 -19.87 11.77
C ARG A 103 0.15 -19.55 10.83
N ALA A 104 -0.60 -20.58 10.46
CA ALA A 104 -1.78 -20.43 9.62
C ALA A 104 -2.89 -19.64 10.34
N ALA A 105 -3.08 -19.86 11.64
CA ALA A 105 -4.03 -19.12 12.46
C ALA A 105 -3.68 -17.62 12.53
N VAL A 106 -2.40 -17.28 12.79
CA VAL A 106 -1.93 -15.88 12.81
C VAL A 106 -2.12 -15.23 11.43
N LEU A 107 -1.73 -15.89 10.34
CA LEU A 107 -1.96 -15.35 8.99
C LEU A 107 -3.44 -15.17 8.68
N GLY A 108 -4.30 -16.10 9.11
CA GLY A 108 -5.74 -15.98 8.98
C GLY A 108 -6.29 -14.76 9.71
N LEU A 109 -5.82 -14.47 10.92
CA LEU A 109 -6.20 -13.26 11.65
C LEU A 109 -5.78 -12.00 10.90
N VAL A 110 -4.54 -11.94 10.41
CA VAL A 110 -4.05 -10.75 9.67
C VAL A 110 -4.85 -10.55 8.38
N ARG A 111 -5.16 -11.62 7.64
CA ARG A 111 -6.04 -11.54 6.46
C ARG A 111 -7.42 -11.00 6.82
N SER A 112 -8.07 -11.55 7.84
CA SER A 112 -9.37 -11.06 8.30
C SER A 112 -9.33 -9.58 8.72
N ARG A 113 -8.20 -9.12 9.29
CA ARG A 113 -8.01 -7.71 9.64
C ARG A 113 -7.92 -6.79 8.42
N LEU A 114 -7.35 -7.29 7.33
CA LEU A 114 -7.20 -6.56 6.06
C LEU A 114 -8.49 -6.59 5.24
N GLU A 115 -9.04 -7.78 5.02
CA GLU A 115 -10.22 -8.01 4.18
C GLU A 115 -11.52 -7.54 4.85
N GLY A 116 -11.63 -7.66 6.18
CA GLY A 116 -12.87 -7.39 6.91
C GLY A 116 -13.81 -8.59 6.94
N ASP A 117 -15.11 -8.34 7.14
CA ASP A 117 -16.14 -9.37 7.10
C ASP A 117 -16.42 -9.89 5.68
N ALA A 118 -17.35 -10.84 5.53
CA ALA A 118 -17.71 -11.40 4.23
C ALA A 118 -18.28 -10.37 3.22
N GLN A 119 -18.57 -9.14 3.66
CA GLN A 119 -18.97 -8.01 2.82
C GLN A 119 -17.87 -6.94 2.71
N GLY A 120 -16.65 -7.23 3.16
CA GLY A 120 -15.51 -6.31 3.20
C GLY A 120 -15.62 -5.22 4.28
N ARG A 121 -16.63 -5.30 5.16
CA ARG A 121 -16.83 -4.27 6.21
C ARG A 121 -15.83 -4.48 7.33
N PHE A 122 -15.43 -3.39 7.97
CA PHE A 122 -14.43 -3.38 9.04
C PHE A 122 -13.00 -3.78 8.62
N GLY A 123 -12.77 -4.04 7.33
CA GLY A 123 -11.45 -4.24 6.75
C GLY A 123 -10.62 -2.96 6.71
N PHE A 124 -9.43 -3.05 6.12
CA PHE A 124 -8.55 -1.91 5.92
C PHE A 124 -9.06 -1.03 4.76
N ASN A 125 -9.94 -0.09 5.08
CA ASN A 125 -10.71 0.62 4.05
C ASN A 125 -9.97 1.76 3.33
N THR A 126 -8.85 2.25 3.87
CA THR A 126 -8.16 3.43 3.30
C THR A 126 -6.70 3.43 3.70
N ALA A 127 -5.81 3.33 2.72
CA ALA A 127 -4.37 3.47 2.90
C ALA A 127 -3.92 4.94 3.11
N SER A 128 -4.57 5.63 4.05
CA SER A 128 -4.15 6.96 4.51
C SER A 128 -2.92 6.87 5.40
N VAL A 129 -2.23 7.99 5.62
CA VAL A 129 -1.06 8.03 6.51
C VAL A 129 -1.37 7.47 7.90
N SER A 130 -2.48 7.91 8.51
CA SER A 130 -2.90 7.43 9.84
C SER A 130 -3.39 5.99 9.80
N GLY A 131 -4.08 5.57 8.73
CA GLY A 131 -4.53 4.20 8.55
C GLY A 131 -3.36 3.22 8.49
N VAL A 132 -2.38 3.50 7.62
CA VAL A 132 -1.18 2.69 7.43
C VAL A 132 -0.36 2.63 8.71
N GLU A 133 -0.12 3.77 9.37
CA GLU A 133 0.60 3.78 10.64
C GLU A 133 -0.16 3.02 11.73
N GLY A 134 -1.47 3.21 11.84
CA GLY A 134 -2.30 2.51 12.83
C GLY A 134 -2.22 1.00 12.64
N LEU A 135 -2.46 0.52 11.42
CA LEU A 135 -2.41 -0.90 11.07
C LEU A 135 -1.03 -1.51 11.38
N TYR A 136 0.04 -0.89 10.89
CA TYR A 136 1.39 -1.44 11.02
C TYR A 136 1.92 -1.37 12.47
N ASN A 137 1.63 -0.30 13.22
CA ASN A 137 2.00 -0.25 14.63
C ASN A 137 1.17 -1.23 15.47
N GLN A 138 -0.11 -1.44 15.13
CA GLN A 138 -0.95 -2.41 15.81
C GLN A 138 -0.42 -3.84 15.63
N VAL A 139 -0.06 -4.23 14.40
CA VAL A 139 0.32 -5.62 14.09
C VAL A 139 1.82 -5.88 14.30
N LEU A 140 2.69 -4.96 13.88
CA LEU A 140 4.15 -5.16 13.93
C LEU A 140 4.85 -4.34 15.02
N GLY A 141 4.18 -3.37 15.63
CA GLY A 141 4.82 -2.40 16.52
C GLY A 141 5.74 -1.43 15.80
N TYR A 142 5.73 -1.45 14.46
CA TYR A 142 6.64 -0.72 13.60
C TYR A 142 5.94 -0.31 12.32
N SER A 143 6.15 0.94 11.90
CA SER A 143 5.68 1.45 10.60
C SER A 143 6.82 2.14 9.86
N PRO A 144 7.26 1.63 8.70
CA PRO A 144 8.28 2.28 7.87
C PRO A 144 7.94 3.73 7.52
N LEU A 145 6.65 4.03 7.38
CA LEU A 145 6.15 5.34 6.93
C LEU A 145 6.63 6.52 7.80
N ARG A 146 7.00 6.26 9.06
CA ARG A 146 7.57 7.27 9.98
C ARG A 146 8.96 7.76 9.57
N ALA A 147 9.71 6.96 8.82
CA ALA A 147 11.10 7.24 8.49
C ALA A 147 11.36 7.47 6.99
N ILE A 148 10.41 7.08 6.11
CA ILE A 148 10.58 7.18 4.65
C ILE A 148 10.90 8.61 4.22
N ARG A 149 12.01 8.74 3.50
CA ARG A 149 12.48 9.97 2.85
C ARG A 149 13.41 9.59 1.70
N TRP A 150 13.60 10.51 0.76
CA TRP A 150 14.62 10.37 -0.27
C TRP A 150 15.12 11.74 -0.73
N GLN A 151 16.04 11.76 -1.70
CA GLN A 151 16.63 13.00 -2.19
C GLN A 151 15.53 14.00 -2.59
N LYS A 152 15.59 15.20 -2.01
CA LYS A 152 14.62 16.30 -2.22
C LYS A 152 13.17 15.95 -1.83
N LYS A 153 12.95 14.89 -1.04
CA LYS A 153 11.64 14.52 -0.50
C LYS A 153 11.75 14.20 0.98
N SER A 154 11.40 15.18 1.82
CA SER A 154 11.33 14.99 3.27
C SER A 154 10.17 14.05 3.64
N ASN A 155 10.25 13.42 4.81
CA ASN A 155 9.16 12.56 5.29
C ASN A 155 7.82 13.31 5.39
N ALA A 156 7.84 14.56 5.86
CA ALA A 156 6.66 15.43 5.88
C ALA A 156 6.05 15.62 4.48
N ALA A 157 6.88 15.79 3.45
CA ALA A 157 6.41 15.88 2.07
C ALA A 157 5.85 14.56 1.54
N VAL A 158 6.46 13.41 1.89
CA VAL A 158 5.90 12.08 1.54
C VAL A 158 4.51 11.90 2.12
N ARG A 159 4.34 12.18 3.42
CA ARG A 159 3.06 12.07 4.12
C ARG A 159 2.01 13.00 3.51
N LYS A 160 2.40 14.24 3.19
CA LYS A 160 1.52 15.21 2.54
C LYS A 160 1.03 14.70 1.17
N ASP A 161 1.93 14.14 0.37
CA ASP A 161 1.58 13.59 -0.94
C ASP A 161 0.61 12.40 -0.84
N ILE A 162 0.80 11.50 0.14
CA ILE A 162 -0.17 10.41 0.40
C ILE A 162 -1.53 10.98 0.76
N SER A 163 -1.60 11.94 1.71
CA SER A 163 -2.87 12.58 2.07
C SER A 163 -3.54 13.24 0.87
N THR A 164 -2.76 13.92 0.04
CA THR A 164 -3.26 14.58 -1.18
C THR A 164 -3.82 13.54 -2.16
N LEU A 165 -3.13 12.42 -2.36
CA LEU A 165 -3.62 11.36 -3.24
C LEU A 165 -4.91 10.72 -2.72
N VAL A 166 -5.02 10.49 -1.41
CA VAL A 166 -6.25 10.00 -0.76
C VAL A 166 -7.40 10.98 -0.97
N GLU A 167 -7.16 12.28 -0.77
CA GLU A 167 -8.16 13.33 -0.99
C GLU A 167 -8.61 13.39 -2.44
N VAL A 168 -7.67 13.39 -3.39
CA VAL A 168 -7.94 13.39 -4.83
C VAL A 168 -8.74 12.15 -5.23
N ARG A 169 -8.36 10.96 -4.76
CA ARG A 169 -9.12 9.72 -4.99
C ARG A 169 -10.54 9.84 -4.43
N GLY A 170 -10.68 10.34 -3.20
CA GLY A 170 -11.97 10.55 -2.54
C GLY A 170 -12.87 11.52 -3.32
N GLU A 171 -12.33 12.61 -3.83
CA GLU A 171 -13.06 13.56 -4.67
C GLU A 171 -13.55 12.90 -5.97
N ILE A 172 -12.67 12.16 -6.65
CA ILE A 172 -12.98 11.43 -7.87
C ILE A 172 -14.13 10.44 -7.65
N VAL A 173 -14.07 9.66 -6.57
CA VAL A 173 -15.07 8.63 -6.24
C VAL A 173 -16.40 9.25 -5.80
N HIS A 174 -16.39 10.27 -4.94
CA HIS A 174 -17.63 10.83 -4.39
C HIS A 174 -18.34 11.79 -5.33
N ARG A 175 -17.60 12.56 -6.14
CA ARG A 175 -18.20 13.60 -7.01
C ARG A 175 -18.22 13.20 -8.48
N GLY A 176 -17.44 12.20 -8.87
CA GLY A 176 -17.26 11.86 -10.28
C GLY A 176 -16.59 12.97 -11.10
N THR A 177 -16.08 14.04 -10.47
CA THR A 177 -15.45 15.17 -11.16
C THR A 177 -13.95 14.96 -11.31
N THR A 178 -13.37 15.56 -12.34
CA THR A 178 -11.90 15.61 -12.48
C THR A 178 -11.42 16.85 -11.72
N PRO A 179 -10.58 16.72 -10.68
CA PRO A 179 -10.06 17.87 -9.96
C PRO A 179 -9.31 18.81 -10.91
N GLY A 180 -9.54 20.12 -10.80
CA GLY A 180 -9.12 21.10 -11.82
C GLY A 180 -7.61 21.17 -12.09
N GLY A 181 -6.77 20.69 -11.17
CA GLY A 181 -5.32 20.62 -11.32
C GLY A 181 -4.77 19.31 -11.91
N LEU A 182 -5.63 18.33 -12.22
CA LEU A 182 -5.19 17.02 -12.68
C LEU A 182 -4.83 17.06 -14.18
N SER A 183 -3.68 16.49 -14.53
CA SER A 183 -3.15 16.39 -15.90
C SER A 183 -2.47 15.05 -16.13
N LEU A 184 -2.16 14.69 -17.38
CA LEU A 184 -1.44 13.44 -17.66
C LEU A 184 -0.08 13.41 -16.95
N GLY A 185 0.65 14.53 -16.99
CA GLY A 185 1.89 14.69 -16.22
C GLY A 185 1.70 14.51 -14.72
N GLY A 186 0.57 14.97 -14.17
CA GLY A 186 0.19 14.74 -12.77
C GLY A 186 -0.03 13.26 -12.45
N VAL A 187 -0.76 12.52 -13.30
CA VAL A 187 -0.98 11.08 -13.10
C VAL A 187 0.34 10.29 -13.20
N ARG A 188 1.19 10.61 -14.18
CA ARG A 188 2.54 10.01 -14.29
C ARG A 188 3.38 10.29 -13.05
N SER A 189 3.29 11.52 -12.51
CA SER A 189 3.97 11.89 -11.27
C SER A 189 3.44 11.09 -10.07
N TRP A 190 2.14 10.79 -10.01
CA TRP A 190 1.58 9.88 -9.00
C TRP A 190 2.12 8.46 -9.14
N ALA A 191 2.18 7.91 -10.36
CA ALA A 191 2.72 6.58 -10.59
C ALA A 191 4.19 6.48 -10.13
N ASP A 192 5.02 7.47 -10.49
CA ASP A 192 6.41 7.56 -10.05
C ASP A 192 6.56 7.73 -8.53
N PHE A 193 5.68 8.53 -7.92
CA PHE A 193 5.65 8.71 -6.47
C PHE A 193 5.34 7.39 -5.76
N ILE A 194 4.30 6.67 -6.19
CA ILE A 194 3.90 5.39 -5.58
C ILE A 194 4.99 4.35 -5.78
N ARG A 195 5.58 4.22 -6.97
CA ARG A 195 6.71 3.31 -7.20
C ARG A 195 7.85 3.53 -6.21
N ARG A 196 8.27 4.79 -6.01
CA ARG A 196 9.35 5.12 -5.06
C ARG A 196 8.92 4.92 -3.61
N LEU A 197 7.66 5.20 -3.29
CA LEU A 197 7.10 5.01 -1.96
C LEU A 197 7.13 3.52 -1.58
N THR A 198 6.65 2.64 -2.46
CA THR A 198 6.64 1.18 -2.20
C THR A 198 8.06 0.64 -2.10
N GLU A 199 8.99 1.04 -2.97
CA GLU A 199 10.41 0.66 -2.88
C GLU A 199 11.04 1.03 -1.53
N LYS A 200 10.74 2.23 -1.01
CA LYS A 200 11.29 2.70 0.28
C LYS A 200 10.60 2.07 1.48
N PHE A 201 9.30 1.84 1.38
CA PHE A 201 8.54 1.15 2.41
C PHE A 201 9.04 -0.30 2.55
N ASP A 202 9.25 -0.97 1.42
CA ASP A 202 9.71 -2.35 1.35
C ASP A 202 11.10 -2.52 1.96
N ALA A 203 12.02 -1.64 1.60
CA ALA A 203 13.35 -1.61 2.20
C ALA A 203 13.30 -1.48 3.75
N GLY A 204 12.36 -0.69 4.27
CA GLY A 204 12.15 -0.55 5.71
C GLY A 204 11.60 -1.82 6.36
N LEU A 205 10.68 -2.54 5.69
CA LEU A 205 10.18 -3.82 6.18
C LEU A 205 11.23 -4.93 6.11
N VAL A 206 12.07 -4.94 5.06
CA VAL A 206 13.22 -5.85 4.94
C VAL A 206 14.19 -5.62 6.09
N GLU A 207 14.53 -4.36 6.37
CA GLU A 207 15.42 -4.00 7.47
C GLU A 207 14.82 -4.40 8.82
N PHE A 208 13.53 -4.14 9.03
CA PHE A 208 12.82 -4.56 10.24
C PHE A 208 12.83 -6.08 10.45
N ARG A 209 12.49 -6.87 9.42
CA ARG A 209 12.38 -8.32 9.56
C ARG A 209 13.73 -9.02 9.70
N THR A 210 14.75 -8.52 8.99
CA THR A 210 16.10 -9.12 8.99
C THR A 210 17.05 -8.55 10.04
N GLY A 211 16.81 -7.33 10.52
CA GLY A 211 17.76 -6.56 11.33
C GLY A 211 18.97 -6.02 10.55
N ILE A 212 19.00 -6.17 9.22
CA ILE A 212 20.12 -5.75 8.37
C ILE A 212 19.77 -4.41 7.72
N PRO A 213 20.59 -3.35 7.91
CA PRO A 213 20.34 -2.05 7.28
C PRO A 213 20.27 -2.12 5.76
N SER A 214 19.29 -1.42 5.18
CA SER A 214 19.14 -1.29 3.73
C SER A 214 20.30 -0.48 3.12
N GLY A 215 21.37 -1.15 2.72
CA GLY A 215 22.59 -0.53 2.18
C GLY A 215 23.90 -1.19 2.59
N SER A 216 23.84 -2.17 3.50
CA SER A 216 24.97 -3.05 3.78
C SER A 216 25.25 -3.90 2.54
N LYS A 217 26.20 -3.47 1.70
CA LYS A 217 26.75 -4.33 0.65
C LYS A 217 27.28 -5.60 1.31
N LYS A 218 26.85 -6.77 0.81
CA LYS A 218 27.65 -7.99 0.95
C LYS A 218 29.02 -7.78 0.32
#